data_AF-U4PBS6-F1
#
_entry.id   AF-U4PBS6-F1
#
_cell.length_a   1.000
_cell.length_b   1.000
_cell.length_c   1.000
_cell.angle_alpha   90.00
_cell.angle_beta   90.00
_cell.angle_gamma   90.00
#
_symmetry.space_group_name_H-M   'P 1'
#
loop_
_entity.id
_entity.type
_entity.pdbx_description
1 polymer ?
#
loop_
_entity_poly.entity_id
_entity_poly.type
_entity_poly.pdbx_seq_one_letter_code
_entity_poly.pdbx_strand_id
1 'polypeptide(L)'
;MSHFNSTAERIIKCFDNLPCRTTLDVKIRNRVGAYRDTMFALTDSFVKCAKVLEAHNSDCFYSWDPFLGIDGDGRILENFDTRDVCKNYFGPRDCIRHEIIDYCTVEAWRSFKKSAKAFGEQIYGCDFRGVFVFPVRYNH
;
A
#
# COMPACT_ATOMS: atom_id res chain seq x y z
N MET A 1 -1.48 -16.00 2.34
CA MET A 1 -2.24 -15.32 1.27
C MET A 1 -3.63 -15.92 1.06
N SER A 2 -3.80 -17.23 0.79
CA SER A 2 -5.13 -17.84 0.57
C SER A 2 -6.17 -17.54 1.68
N HIS A 3 -5.77 -17.63 2.95
CA HIS A 3 -6.63 -17.31 4.10
C HIS A 3 -7.01 -15.81 4.18
N PHE A 4 -6.09 -14.94 3.79
CA PHE A 4 -6.35 -13.51 3.70
C PHE A 4 -7.31 -13.18 2.55
N ASN A 5 -7.20 -13.86 1.39
CA ASN A 5 -8.14 -13.70 0.28
C ASN A 5 -9.56 -14.03 0.72
N SER A 6 -9.72 -15.22 1.28
CA SER A 6 -11.03 -15.74 1.62
C SER A 6 -11.68 -14.93 2.73
N THR A 7 -10.88 -14.43 3.68
CA THR A 7 -11.37 -13.53 4.73
C THR A 7 -11.78 -12.17 4.17
N ALA A 8 -10.98 -11.55 3.30
CA ALA A 8 -11.34 -10.29 2.66
C ALA A 8 -12.58 -10.44 1.76
N GLU A 9 -12.70 -11.52 0.99
CA GLU A 9 -13.89 -11.84 0.20
C GLU A 9 -15.14 -12.00 1.05
N ARG A 10 -15.03 -12.66 2.21
CA ARG A 10 -16.15 -12.81 3.15
C ARG A 10 -16.60 -11.47 3.72
N ILE A 11 -15.65 -10.60 4.07
CA ILE A 11 -15.95 -9.25 4.57
C ILE A 11 -16.62 -8.41 3.47
N ILE A 12 -16.09 -8.44 2.25
CA ILE A 12 -16.69 -7.75 1.08
C ILE A 12 -18.13 -8.24 0.85
N LYS A 13 -18.35 -9.56 0.84
CA LYS A 13 -19.68 -10.15 0.71
C LYS A 13 -20.62 -9.74 1.85
N CYS A 14 -20.11 -9.63 3.07
CA CYS A 14 -20.89 -9.17 4.22
C CYS A 14 -21.41 -7.75 3.98
N PHE A 15 -20.53 -6.83 3.58
CA PHE A 15 -20.93 -5.46 3.23
C PHE A 15 -21.87 -5.40 2.01
N ASP A 16 -21.66 -6.27 1.02
CA ASP A 16 -22.52 -6.34 -0.16
C ASP A 16 -23.94 -6.85 0.16
N ASN A 17 -24.12 -7.59 1.26
CA ASN A 17 -25.42 -8.13 1.67
C ASN A 17 -26.12 -7.30 2.76
N LEU A 18 -25.57 -6.15 3.17
CA LEU A 18 -26.23 -5.29 4.15
C LEU A 18 -27.54 -4.72 3.59
N PRO A 19 -28.70 -4.95 4.24
CA PRO A 19 -30.01 -4.54 3.74
C PRO A 19 -30.21 -3.01 3.77
N CYS A 20 -29.45 -2.29 4.60
CA CYS A 20 -29.46 -0.82 4.72
C CYS A 20 -28.03 -0.27 4.58
N ARG A 21 -27.44 -0.45 3.40
CA ARG A 21 -26.04 -0.07 3.16
C ARG A 21 -25.88 1.45 3.22
N THR A 22 -25.08 1.93 4.16
CA THR A 22 -24.72 3.35 4.26
C THR A 22 -23.59 3.69 3.30
N THR A 23 -23.34 4.99 3.09
CA THR A 23 -22.16 5.43 2.34
C THR A 23 -20.87 4.92 3.00
N LEU A 24 -20.80 4.88 4.33
CA LEU A 24 -19.67 4.34 5.10
C LEU A 24 -19.42 2.86 4.81
N ASP A 25 -20.47 2.05 4.78
CA ASP A 25 -20.40 0.62 4.47
C ASP A 25 -19.81 0.35 3.08
N VAL A 26 -20.24 1.12 2.08
CA VAL A 26 -19.71 1.03 0.70
C VAL A 26 -18.21 1.35 0.66
N LYS A 27 -17.77 2.35 1.42
CA LYS A 27 -16.37 2.76 1.43
C LYS A 27 -15.47 1.79 2.19
N ILE A 28 -15.90 1.28 3.34
CA ILE A 28 -15.15 0.22 4.06
C ILE A 28 -15.04 -1.02 3.16
N ARG A 29 -16.11 -1.41 2.48
CA ARG A 29 -16.10 -2.50 1.49
C ARG A 29 -15.07 -2.27 0.38
N ASN A 30 -15.06 -1.07 -0.21
CA ASN A 30 -14.13 -0.73 -1.28
C ASN A 30 -12.67 -0.73 -0.81
N ARG A 31 -12.42 -0.36 0.45
CA ARG A 31 -11.08 -0.42 1.06
C ARG A 31 -10.60 -1.84 1.27
N VAL A 32 -11.44 -2.70 1.83
CA VAL A 32 -11.11 -4.12 1.99
C VAL A 32 -10.86 -4.74 0.61
N GLY A 33 -11.63 -4.35 -0.40
CA GLY A 33 -11.40 -4.70 -1.80
C GLY A 33 -10.05 -4.22 -2.33
N ALA A 34 -9.74 -2.93 -2.19
CA ALA A 34 -8.49 -2.36 -2.67
C ALA A 34 -7.26 -2.93 -1.94
N TYR A 35 -7.34 -3.16 -0.63
CA TYR A 35 -6.29 -3.80 0.16
C TYR A 35 -6.09 -5.25 -0.27
N ARG A 36 -7.19 -6.00 -0.45
CA ARG A 36 -7.15 -7.34 -1.03
C ARG A 36 -6.45 -7.30 -2.38
N ASP A 37 -6.95 -6.52 -3.33
CA ASP A 37 -6.46 -6.49 -4.70
C ASP A 37 -4.98 -6.06 -4.77
N THR A 38 -4.57 -5.10 -3.93
CA THR A 38 -3.16 -4.70 -3.80
C THR A 38 -2.31 -5.85 -3.26
N MET A 39 -2.74 -6.51 -2.19
CA MET A 39 -2.03 -7.63 -1.56
C MET A 39 -1.98 -8.88 -2.44
N PHE A 40 -2.99 -9.12 -3.28
CA PHE A 40 -2.99 -10.21 -4.27
C PHE A 40 -2.20 -9.89 -5.53
N ALA A 41 -2.01 -8.61 -5.84
CA ALA A 41 -1.08 -8.19 -6.87
C ALA A 41 0.40 -8.32 -6.43
N LEU A 42 0.67 -8.63 -5.16
CA LEU A 42 2.02 -8.88 -4.66
C LEU A 42 2.46 -10.30 -5.03
N THR A 43 3.67 -10.39 -5.59
CA THR A 43 4.28 -11.67 -5.96
C THR A 43 4.79 -12.45 -4.76
N ASP A 44 5.02 -13.76 -4.94
CA ASP A 44 5.67 -14.61 -3.94
C ASP A 44 7.01 -14.05 -3.43
N SER A 45 7.75 -13.32 -4.27
CA SER A 45 9.00 -12.66 -3.87
C SER A 45 8.76 -11.56 -2.83
N PHE A 46 7.70 -10.76 -2.96
CA PHE A 46 7.35 -9.77 -1.95
C PHE A 46 6.79 -10.44 -0.68
N VAL A 47 6.00 -11.51 -0.82
CA VAL A 47 5.42 -12.20 0.34
C VAL A 47 6.49 -12.84 1.22
N LYS A 48 7.54 -13.39 0.60
CA LYS A 48 8.74 -13.84 1.32
C LYS A 48 9.45 -12.66 1.99
N CYS A 49 9.58 -11.54 1.27
CA CYS A 49 10.18 -10.32 1.80
C CYS A 49 9.42 -9.75 3.01
N ALA A 50 8.09 -9.72 2.98
CA ALA A 50 7.27 -9.18 4.07
C ALA A 50 7.59 -9.85 5.41
N LYS A 51 7.80 -11.18 5.42
CA LYS A 51 8.22 -11.90 6.63
C LYS A 51 9.62 -11.50 7.12
N VAL A 52 10.53 -11.20 6.19
CA VAL A 52 11.88 -10.72 6.53
C VAL A 52 11.80 -9.33 7.14
N LEU A 53 10.98 -8.44 6.58
CA LEU A 53 10.76 -7.08 7.10
C LEU A 53 10.06 -7.10 8.47
N GLU A 54 9.04 -7.93 8.65
CA GLU A 54 8.40 -8.17 9.95
C GLU A 54 9.41 -8.64 11.00
N ALA A 55 10.30 -9.58 10.65
CA ALA A 55 11.34 -10.06 11.56
C ALA A 55 12.44 -9.01 11.82
N HIS A 56 12.73 -8.15 10.83
CA HIS A 56 13.68 -7.04 10.98
C HIS A 56 13.16 -6.00 12.00
N ASN A 57 11.85 -5.83 12.09
CA ASN A 57 11.18 -5.02 13.11
C ASN A 57 11.67 -3.56 13.15
N SER A 58 11.62 -2.89 12.00
CA SER A 58 12.04 -1.50 11.84
C SER A 58 10.88 -0.51 12.01
N ASP A 59 11.21 0.70 12.45
CA ASP A 59 10.23 1.78 12.58
C ASP A 59 9.62 2.17 11.22
N CYS A 60 10.38 2.12 10.12
CA CYS A 60 9.85 2.44 8.81
C CYS A 60 8.75 1.45 8.40
N PHE A 61 8.98 0.14 8.56
CA PHE A 61 7.99 -0.86 8.19
C PHE A 61 6.68 -0.70 8.96
N TYR A 62 6.75 -0.44 10.28
CA TYR A 62 5.57 -0.31 11.13
C TYR A 62 4.90 1.06 11.10
N SER A 63 5.62 2.12 10.77
CA SER A 63 5.05 3.47 10.61
C SER A 63 4.53 3.75 9.20
N TRP A 64 4.86 2.91 8.23
CA TRP A 64 4.36 3.06 6.88
C TRP A 64 2.88 2.70 6.78
N ASP A 65 2.07 3.72 6.54
CA ASP A 65 0.64 3.58 6.30
C ASP A 65 0.26 4.18 4.94
N PRO A 66 -0.03 3.37 3.92
CA PRO A 66 -0.50 3.87 2.63
C PRO A 66 -1.92 4.47 2.70
N PHE A 67 -2.59 4.43 3.86
CA PHE A 67 -3.95 4.94 4.09
C PHE A 67 -4.02 6.20 4.99
N LEU A 68 -2.87 6.78 5.39
CA LEU A 68 -2.77 7.89 6.36
C LEU A 68 -3.67 9.10 6.02
N GLY A 69 -4.05 9.27 4.76
CA GLY A 69 -4.83 10.39 4.26
C GLY A 69 -6.31 10.19 4.09
N ILE A 70 -6.85 9.07 4.57
CA ILE A 70 -8.19 8.66 4.21
C ILE A 70 -9.00 8.39 5.48
N ASP A 71 -10.08 9.12 5.69
CA ASP A 71 -10.97 8.99 6.85
C ASP A 71 -11.61 7.59 6.96
N GLY A 72 -12.28 7.20 8.06
CA GLY A 72 -12.97 5.88 8.16
C GLY A 72 -13.92 5.55 7.00
N ASP A 73 -14.32 6.59 6.29
CA ASP A 73 -15.24 6.68 5.20
C ASP A 73 -14.55 6.60 3.82
N GLY A 74 -13.24 6.40 3.69
CA GLY A 74 -12.62 6.32 2.36
C GLY A 74 -12.54 7.63 1.59
N ARG A 75 -12.88 8.77 2.21
CA ARG A 75 -12.65 10.11 1.64
C ARG A 75 -11.26 10.58 2.02
N ILE A 76 -10.63 11.32 1.12
CA ILE A 76 -9.43 12.09 1.47
C ILE A 76 -9.84 13.08 2.57
N LEU A 77 -9.10 13.09 3.67
CA LEU A 77 -9.33 14.02 4.78
C LEU A 77 -9.29 15.48 4.26
N GLU A 78 -10.24 16.34 4.66
CA GLU A 78 -10.36 17.71 4.10
C GLU A 78 -9.12 18.58 4.34
N ASN A 79 -8.39 18.32 5.42
CA ASN A 79 -7.17 19.00 5.82
C ASN A 79 -5.89 18.31 5.30
N PHE A 80 -6.01 17.41 4.33
CA PHE A 80 -4.93 16.54 3.92
C PHE A 80 -4.22 17.05 2.66
N ASP A 81 -2.96 17.45 2.79
CA ASP A 81 -2.13 17.85 1.65
C ASP A 81 -1.71 16.59 0.87
N THR A 82 -2.38 16.35 -0.25
CA THR A 82 -2.09 15.22 -1.14
C THR A 82 -0.66 15.25 -1.68
N ARG A 83 -0.01 16.42 -1.78
CA ARG A 83 1.39 16.52 -2.23
C ARG A 83 2.35 15.90 -1.23
N ASP A 84 2.10 16.08 0.07
CA ASP A 84 2.96 15.54 1.12
C ASP A 84 2.85 14.02 1.20
N VAL A 85 1.66 13.46 0.94
CA VAL A 85 1.51 12.01 0.79
C VAL A 85 2.19 11.49 -0.45
N CYS A 86 2.03 12.12 -1.63
CA CYS A 86 2.72 11.62 -2.82
C CYS A 86 4.24 11.64 -2.66
N LYS A 87 4.79 12.64 -1.94
CA LYS A 87 6.22 12.74 -1.64
C LYS A 87 6.71 11.66 -0.67
N ASN A 88 5.92 11.33 0.35
CA ASN A 88 6.29 10.39 1.40
C ASN A 88 5.53 9.05 1.30
N TYR A 89 4.97 8.73 0.14
CA TYR A 89 4.06 7.60 -0.02
C TYR A 89 4.74 6.26 0.31
N PHE A 90 6.05 6.15 0.05
CA PHE A 90 6.87 4.98 0.41
C PHE A 90 7.64 5.20 1.72
N GLY A 91 7.08 6.03 2.61
CA GLY A 91 7.67 6.44 3.86
C GLY A 91 8.64 7.62 3.73
N PRO A 92 9.02 8.25 4.87
CA PRO A 92 9.99 9.33 4.89
C PRO A 92 11.31 8.91 4.24
N ARG A 93 11.82 9.74 3.32
CA ARG A 93 13.07 9.46 2.59
C ARG A 93 13.06 8.13 1.82
N ASP A 94 11.88 7.69 1.35
CA ASP A 94 11.73 6.46 0.55
C ASP A 94 12.17 5.20 1.32
N CYS A 95 11.95 5.18 2.64
CA CYS A 95 12.51 4.16 3.52
C CYS A 95 12.01 2.74 3.18
N ILE A 96 10.75 2.56 2.77
CA ILE A 96 10.21 1.24 2.41
C ILE A 96 10.95 0.65 1.21
N ARG A 97 11.32 1.49 0.24
CA ARG A 97 12.15 1.03 -0.88
C ARG A 97 13.50 0.53 -0.38
N HIS A 98 14.16 1.29 0.49
CA HIS A 98 15.47 0.92 1.02
C HIS A 98 15.38 -0.41 1.77
N GLU A 99 14.39 -0.57 2.66
CA GLU A 99 14.22 -1.82 3.41
C GLU A 99 13.97 -3.03 2.51
N ILE A 100 13.10 -2.90 1.51
CA ILE A 100 12.85 -4.01 0.57
C ILE A 100 14.10 -4.35 -0.26
N ILE A 101 14.88 -3.35 -0.67
CA ILE A 101 16.10 -3.60 -1.46
C ILE A 101 17.21 -4.21 -0.59
N ASP A 102 17.40 -3.70 0.63
CA ASP A 102 18.52 -4.04 1.49
C ASP A 102 18.33 -5.39 2.18
N TYR A 103 17.11 -5.71 2.61
CA TYR A 103 16.79 -6.95 3.33
C TYR A 103 16.18 -8.03 2.44
N CYS A 104 15.76 -7.67 1.23
CA CYS A 104 15.16 -8.63 0.29
C CYS A 104 15.86 -8.56 -1.07
N THR A 105 15.19 -8.04 -2.10
CA THR A 105 15.72 -7.97 -3.46
C THR A 105 15.14 -6.79 -4.24
N VAL A 106 15.86 -6.37 -5.28
CA VAL A 106 15.37 -5.38 -6.25
C VAL A 106 14.09 -5.87 -6.95
N GLU A 107 13.97 -7.17 -7.22
CA GLU A 107 12.77 -7.78 -7.81
C GLU A 107 11.56 -7.69 -6.88
N ALA A 108 11.75 -7.93 -5.57
CA ALA A 108 10.69 -7.75 -4.57
C ALA A 108 10.21 -6.30 -4.55
N TRP A 109 11.14 -5.33 -4.62
CA TRP A 109 10.79 -3.91 -4.73
C TRP A 109 10.01 -3.60 -6.02
N ARG A 110 10.48 -4.06 -7.18
CA ARG A 110 9.80 -3.82 -8.47
C ARG A 110 8.37 -4.35 -8.47
N SER A 111 8.16 -5.53 -7.89
CA SER A 111 6.85 -6.15 -7.77
C SER A 111 5.93 -5.33 -6.87
N PHE A 112 6.37 -5.05 -5.63
CA PHE A 112 5.62 -4.25 -4.68
C PHE A 112 5.27 -2.86 -5.21
N LYS A 113 6.27 -2.16 -5.76
CA LYS A 113 6.14 -0.81 -6.29
C LYS A 113 5.03 -0.72 -7.34
N LYS A 114 4.87 -1.72 -8.21
CA LYS A 114 3.84 -1.70 -9.26
C LYS A 114 2.44 -1.61 -8.65
N SER A 115 2.15 -2.46 -7.68
CA SER A 115 0.85 -2.54 -7.02
C SER A 115 0.60 -1.35 -6.10
N ALA A 116 1.60 -0.98 -5.30
CA ALA A 116 1.52 0.18 -4.42
C ALA A 116 1.37 1.49 -5.20
N LYS A 117 2.06 1.63 -6.35
CA LYS A 117 1.88 2.76 -7.26
C LYS A 117 0.43 2.85 -7.73
N ALA A 118 -0.11 1.77 -8.30
CA ALA A 118 -1.48 1.78 -8.82
C ALA A 118 -2.50 2.22 -7.76
N PHE A 119 -2.34 1.75 -6.52
CA PHE A 119 -3.16 2.19 -5.40
C PHE A 119 -3.04 3.69 -5.14
N GLY A 120 -1.83 4.22 -5.01
CA GLY A 120 -1.62 5.65 -4.70
C GLY A 120 -2.07 6.59 -5.82
N GLU A 121 -1.91 6.20 -7.09
CA GLU A 121 -2.44 6.97 -8.23
C GLU A 121 -3.98 6.97 -8.22
N GLN A 122 -4.61 5.83 -7.93
CA GLN A 122 -6.07 5.71 -7.90
C GLN A 122 -6.71 6.46 -6.73
N ILE A 123 -6.08 6.44 -5.56
CA ILE A 123 -6.68 6.94 -4.32
C ILE A 123 -6.32 8.39 -4.05
N TYR A 124 -5.07 8.79 -4.26
CA TYR A 124 -4.58 10.13 -3.94
C TYR A 124 -4.33 10.99 -5.18
N GLY A 125 -4.46 10.43 -6.39
CA GLY A 125 -4.16 11.15 -7.63
C GLY A 125 -2.67 11.46 -7.81
N CYS A 126 -1.79 10.73 -7.12
CA CYS A 126 -0.35 10.92 -7.22
C CYS A 126 0.17 10.65 -8.64
N ASP A 127 1.16 11.42 -9.10
CA ASP A 127 1.91 11.10 -10.32
C ASP A 127 3.27 10.52 -9.99
N PHE A 128 3.36 9.20 -10.00
CA PHE A 128 4.60 8.48 -9.72
C PHE A 128 5.46 8.23 -10.98
N ARG A 129 5.16 8.88 -12.11
CA ARG A 129 5.95 8.72 -13.35
C ARG A 129 7.35 9.34 -13.26
N GLY A 130 7.57 10.34 -12.40
CA GLY A 130 8.85 11.06 -12.24
C GLY A 130 9.62 10.87 -10.92
N VAL A 131 9.00 10.28 -9.90
CA VAL A 131 9.57 10.20 -8.52
C VAL A 131 10.69 9.17 -8.39
N PHE A 132 10.91 8.33 -9.39
CA PHE A 132 11.85 7.22 -9.35
C PHE A 132 12.89 7.30 -10.44
N VAL A 133 13.68 8.38 -10.44
CA VAL A 133 15.00 8.31 -11.06
C VAL A 133 15.79 7.31 -10.22
N PHE A 134 16.22 6.20 -10.83
CA PHE A 134 17.12 5.25 -10.15
C PHE A 134 18.29 6.05 -9.55
N PRO A 135 18.74 5.79 -8.32
CA PRO A 135 20.04 6.27 -7.92
C PRO A 135 21.02 5.60 -8.88
N VAL A 136 21.54 6.38 -9.81
CA VAL A 136 22.80 6.08 -10.46
C VAL A 136 23.76 5.88 -9.29
N ARG A 137 24.29 4.66 -9.13
CA ARG A 137 25.33 4.38 -8.14
C ARG A 137 26.45 5.38 -8.40
N TYR A 138 26.60 6.37 -7.53
CA TYR A 138 27.86 7.11 -7.45
C TYR A 138 28.82 6.18 -6.73
N ASN A 139 29.62 5.46 -7.52
CA ASN A 139 30.85 4.86 -7.02
C ASN A 139 31.79 6.02 -6.67
N HIS A 140 32.09 6.17 -5.39
CA HIS A 140 33.29 6.86 -4.91
C HIS A 140 34.17 5.85 -4.20
#